data_AF-A0A248SNZ1-F1
#
_entry.id   AF-A0A248SNZ1-F1
#
_cell.length_a   1.000
_cell.length_b   1.000
_cell.length_c   1.000
_cell.angle_alpha   90.00
_cell.angle_beta   90.00
_cell.angle_gamma   90.00
#
_symmetry.space_group_name_H-M   'P 1'
#
loop_
_entity.id
_entity.type
_entity.pdbx_description
1 polymer ?
#
loop_
_entity_poly.entity_id
_entity_poly.type
_entity_poly.pdbx_seq_one_letter_code
_entity_poly.pdbx_strand_id
1 'polypeptide(L)'
;MYLLVILIPLLSAVVRRTRGSYLRKKGAGLLASVWVIASSLLSFGLGYEILINGSAVYIELGRWIESDLLITNFGLQFDVITAVMLI
;
A
#
# COMPACT_ATOMS: atom_id res chain seq x y z
N MET A 1 8.21 5.21 -4.02
CA MET A 1 7.47 4.11 -4.68
C MET A 1 6.84 3.17 -3.65
N TYR A 2 7.61 2.70 -2.67
CA TYR A 2 7.19 1.83 -1.57
C TYR A 2 5.87 2.24 -0.88
N LEU A 3 5.76 3.50 -0.44
CA LEU A 3 4.58 4.01 0.27
C LEU A 3 3.35 4.22 -0.64
N LEU A 4 3.57 4.44 -1.94
CA LEU A 4 2.49 4.63 -2.93
C LEU A 4 1.71 3.34 -3.17
N VAL A 5 2.38 2.18 -3.13
CA VAL A 5 1.73 0.86 -3.27
C VAL A 5 0.69 0.63 -2.17
N ILE A 6 0.92 1.16 -0.97
CA ILE A 6 -0.03 1.07 0.15
C ILE A 6 -1.09 2.18 0.07
N LEU A 7 -0.70 3.41 -0.30
CA LEU A 7 -1.63 4.54 -0.33
C LEU A 7 -2.65 4.47 -1.46
N ILE A 8 -2.32 3.93 -2.63
CA ILE A 8 -3.23 3.82 -3.77
C ILE A 8 -4.48 3.00 -3.43
N PRO A 9 -4.40 1.75 -2.95
CA PRO A 9 -5.59 0.98 -2.59
C PRO A 9 -6.38 1.64 -1.45
N LEU A 10 -5.70 2.30 -0.50
CA LEU A 10 -6.36 2.97 0.63
C LEU A 10 -7.15 4.21 0.17
N LEU A 11 -6.57 5.03 -0.70
CA LEU A 11 -7.24 6.15 -1.37
C LEU A 11 -8.39 5.65 -2.25
N SER A 12 -8.25 4.53 -2.94
CA SER A 12 -9.33 3.92 -3.74
C SER A 12 -10.55 3.60 -2.86
N ALA A 13 -10.32 3.07 -1.65
CA ALA A 13 -11.37 2.75 -0.70
C ALA A 13 -12.05 4.02 -0.16
N VAL A 14 -11.27 5.05 0.19
CA VAL A 14 -11.80 6.34 0.66
C VAL A 14 -12.62 7.02 -0.44
N VAL A 15 -12.11 7.10 -1.67
CA VAL A 15 -12.80 7.68 -2.83
C VAL A 15 -14.09 6.92 -3.14
N ARG A 16 -14.08 5.58 -3.05
CA ARG A 16 -15.29 4.78 -3.25
C ARG A 16 -16.31 5.00 -2.14
N ARG A 17 -15.86 5.19 -0.89
CA ARG A 17 -16.72 5.41 0.28
C ARG A 17 -17.36 6.80 0.27
N THR A 18 -16.66 7.83 -0.19
CA THR A 18 -17.16 9.22 -0.22
C THR A 18 -18.06 9.51 -1.43
N ARG A 19 -17.93 8.76 -2.53
CA ARG A 19 -18.73 8.95 -3.75
C ARG A 19 -20.10 8.27 -3.63
N GLY A 20 -20.98 8.92 -2.87
CA GLY A 20 -22.37 8.51 -2.62
C GLY A 20 -23.19 8.25 -3.89
N SER A 21 -24.09 7.26 -3.81
CA SER A 21 -25.17 6.79 -4.72
C SER A 21 -24.97 6.76 -6.25
N TYR A 22 -24.31 7.73 -6.87
CA TYR A 22 -24.15 7.83 -8.33
C TYR A 22 -23.15 6.82 -8.92
N LEU A 23 -22.11 6.43 -8.17
CA LEU A 23 -21.14 5.42 -8.63
C LEU A 23 -21.57 3.97 -8.29
N ARG A 24 -22.66 3.81 -7.52
CA ARG A 24 -22.94 2.61 -6.72
C ARG A 24 -23.48 1.40 -7.49
N LYS A 25 -23.88 1.54 -8.77
CA LYS A 25 -24.56 0.43 -9.50
C LYS A 25 -23.77 -0.21 -10.65
N LYS A 26 -22.85 0.48 -11.34
CA LYS A 26 -22.04 -0.10 -12.44
C LYS A 26 -20.61 0.43 -12.52
N GLY A 27 -20.36 1.71 -12.22
CA GLY A 27 -19.03 2.33 -12.37
C GLY A 27 -18.03 2.04 -11.25
N ALA A 28 -18.51 1.79 -10.02
CA ALA A 28 -17.62 1.56 -8.88
C ALA A 28 -16.70 0.35 -9.06
N GLY A 29 -17.16 -0.71 -9.74
CA GLY A 29 -16.36 -1.91 -10.04
C GLY A 29 -15.16 -1.59 -10.93
N LEU A 30 -15.43 -0.91 -12.06
CA LEU A 30 -14.42 -0.54 -13.04
C LEU A 30 -13.36 0.42 -12.48
N LEU A 31 -13.78 1.40 -11.67
CA LEU A 31 -12.83 2.32 -11.04
C LEU A 31 -11.93 1.60 -10.03
N ALA A 32 -12.47 0.68 -9.24
CA ALA A 32 -11.65 -0.08 -8.29
C ALA A 32 -10.68 -1.02 -9.01
N SER A 33 -11.12 -1.69 -10.10
CA SER A 33 -10.22 -2.57 -10.86
C SER A 33 -9.08 -1.79 -11.50
N VAL A 34 -9.32 -0.59 -12.03
CA VAL A 34 -8.25 0.27 -12.58
C VAL A 34 -7.23 0.64 -11.50
N TRP A 35 -7.69 0.99 -10.29
CA TRP A 35 -6.80 1.32 -9.17
C TRP A 35 -6.01 0.10 -8.67
N VAL A 36 -6.61 -1.08 -8.66
CA VAL A 36 -5.93 -2.34 -8.26
C VAL A 36 -4.93 -2.78 -9.34
N ILE A 37 -5.24 -2.63 -10.62
CA ILE A 37 -4.30 -2.90 -11.72
C ILE A 37 -3.11 -1.94 -11.60
N ALA A 38 -3.37 -0.65 -11.36
CA ALA A 38 -2.31 0.33 -11.15
C ALA A 38 -1.43 0.00 -9.93
N SER A 39 -2.02 -0.46 -8.81
CA SER A 39 -1.24 -0.88 -7.64
C SER A 39 -0.42 -2.15 -7.92
N SER A 40 -0.97 -3.11 -8.67
CA SER A 40 -0.25 -4.34 -9.05
C SER A 40 0.97 -4.05 -9.94
N LEU A 41 0.83 -3.16 -10.94
CA LEU A 41 1.98 -2.72 -11.76
C LEU A 41 3.10 -2.09 -10.92
N LEU A 42 2.74 -1.32 -9.88
CA LEU A 42 3.72 -0.73 -8.97
C LEU A 42 4.35 -1.78 -8.03
N SER A 43 3.59 -2.79 -7.59
CA SER A 43 4.14 -3.94 -6.85
C SER A 43 5.19 -4.70 -7.66
N PHE A 44 4.98 -4.91 -8.96
CA PHE A 44 5.99 -5.53 -9.82
C PHE A 44 7.28 -4.70 -9.92
N GLY A 45 7.16 -3.37 -10.00
CA GLY A 45 8.33 -2.48 -9.97
C GLY A 45 9.12 -2.56 -8.66
N LEU A 46 8.42 -2.65 -7.52
CA LEU A 46 9.05 -2.88 -6.21
C LEU A 46 9.69 -4.26 -6.12
N GLY A 47 9.01 -5.29 -6.62
CA GLY A 47 9.55 -6.64 -6.69
C GLY A 47 10.87 -6.68 -7.46
N TYR A 48 10.96 -5.98 -8.60
CA TYR A 48 12.19 -5.88 -9.38
C TYR A 48 13.34 -5.29 -8.56
N GLU A 49 13.13 -4.17 -7.87
CA GLU A 49 14.18 -3.56 -7.02
C GLU A 49 14.60 -4.46 -5.85
N ILE A 50 13.64 -5.03 -5.12
CA ILE A 50 13.94 -5.76 -3.88
C ILE A 50 14.51 -7.16 -4.18
N LEU A 51 13.95 -7.90 -5.16
CA LEU A 51 14.43 -9.25 -5.50
C LEU A 51 15.74 -9.22 -6.29
N ILE A 52 15.91 -8.28 -7.23
CA ILE A 52 17.06 -8.30 -8.15
C ILE A 52 18.19 -7.41 -7.65
N ASN A 53 17.88 -6.18 -7.20
CA ASN A 53 18.91 -5.29 -6.66
C ASN A 53 19.20 -5.56 -5.17
N GLY A 54 18.40 -6.38 -4.49
CA GLY A 54 18.62 -6.78 -3.09
C GLY A 54 18.55 -5.61 -2.10
N SER A 55 17.94 -4.49 -2.50
CA SER A 55 17.87 -3.28 -1.68
C SER A 55 16.66 -3.36 -0.74
N ALA A 56 16.89 -3.89 0.46
CA ALA A 56 15.90 -3.85 1.53
C ALA A 56 15.75 -2.41 2.05
N VAL A 57 14.50 -1.93 2.15
CA VAL A 57 14.22 -0.55 2.58
C VAL A 57 13.34 -0.59 3.83
N TYR A 58 13.78 0.15 4.85
CA TYR A 58 13.01 0.35 6.06
C TYR A 58 12.57 1.81 6.15
N ILE A 59 11.27 2.03 6.38
CA ILE A 59 10.66 3.36 6.48
C ILE A 59 10.02 3.48 7.87
N GLU A 60 10.56 4.35 8.71
CA GLU A 60 9.92 4.73 9.97
C GLU A 60 8.90 5.85 9.74
N LEU A 61 7.67 5.64 10.19
CA LEU A 61 6.57 6.60 10.07
C LEU A 61 6.40 7.44 11.34
N GLY A 62 6.81 6.92 12.50
CA GLY A 62 6.81 7.64 13.78
C GLY A 62 6.39 6.77 14.96
N ARG A 63 6.28 7.36 16.15
CA ARG A 63 5.78 6.67 17.35
C ARG A 63 4.29 6.38 17.21
N TRP A 64 3.88 5.13 17.42
CA TRP A 64 2.49 4.73 17.38
C TRP A 64 1.83 4.80 18.75
N ILE A 65 2.38 4.08 19.73
CA ILE A 65 1.88 4.04 21.09
C ILE A 65 3.08 4.25 22.01
N GLU A 66 2.96 5.25 22.87
CA GLU A 66 3.95 5.57 23.89
C GLU A 66 3.28 5.41 25.24
N SER A 67 3.68 4.37 25.96
CA SER A 67 3.29 4.10 27.34
C SER A 67 4.56 3.89 28.16
N ASP A 68 4.47 4.09 29.48
CA ASP A 68 5.64 4.08 30.39
C ASP A 68 6.45 2.77 30.33
N LEU A 69 5.81 1.66 29.95
CA LEU A 69 6.42 0.33 29.79
C LEU A 69 6.69 -0.05 28.33
N LEU A 70 6.08 0.63 27.36
CA LEU A 70 6.03 0.15 25.97
C LEU A 70 5.99 1.32 24.99
N ILE A 71 7.08 1.44 24.22
CA ILE A 71 7.24 2.40 23.13
C ILE A 71 7.23 1.60 21.83
N THR A 72 6.15 1.70 21.06
CA THR A 72 6.07 1.09 19.73
C THR A 72 6.12 2.14 18.66
N ASN A 73 7.05 1.96 17.72
CA ASN A 73 7.15 2.77 16.52
C ASN A 73 6.40 2.08 15.38
N PHE A 74 5.68 2.87 14.59
CA PHE A 74 5.12 2.42 13.33
C PHE A 74 6.20 2.53 12.26
N GLY A 75 6.62 1.39 11.73
CA GLY A 75 7.59 1.28 10.65
C GLY A 75 7.13 0.27 9.61
N LEU A 76 7.55 0.47 8.37
CA LEU A 76 7.31 -0.44 7.25
C LEU A 76 8.65 -0.97 6.76
N GLN A 77 8.83 -2.29 6.86
CA GLN A 77 10.01 -2.98 6.36
C GLN A 77 9.67 -3.66 5.03
N PHE A 78 10.41 -3.32 3.98
CA PHE A 78 10.28 -3.91 2.65
C PHE A 78 11.45 -4.86 2.39
N ASP A 79 11.23 -6.14 2.73
CA ASP A 79 12.13 -7.26 2.46
C ASP A 79 11.61 -8.15 1.32
N VAL A 80 12.44 -9.08 0.86
CA VAL A 80 12.11 -10.08 -0.17
C VAL A 80 10.78 -10.80 0.13
N ILE A 81 10.55 -11.21 1.39
CA ILE A 81 9.30 -11.89 1.79
C ILE A 81 8.09 -10.95 1.59
N THR A 82 8.20 -9.70 2.03
CA THR A 82 7.12 -8.72 1.88
C THR A 82 6.88 -8.35 0.42
N ALA A 83 7.94 -8.32 -0.41
CA ALA A 83 7.84 -8.07 -1.84
C ALA A 83 7.07 -9.19 -2.55
N VAL A 84 7.34 -10.45 -2.20
CA VAL A 84 6.61 -11.62 -2.73
C VAL A 84 5.14 -11.61 -2.29
N MET A 85 4.84 -11.19 -1.06
CA MET A 85 3.44 -11.06 -0.59
C MET A 85 2.67 -9.91 -1.24
N LEU A 86 3.36 -8.91 -1.81
CA LEU A 86 2.76 -7.72 -2.40
C LEU A 86 2.42 -7.87 -3.90
N ILE A 87 3.03 -8.85 -4.57
CA ILE A 87 2.80 -9.21 -5.98
C ILE A 87 1.57 -10.11 -6.08
#